data_AF-A0A3D0VIE6-F1
#
_entry.id   AF-A0A3D0VIE6-F1
#
_cell.length_a   1.000
_cell.length_b   1.000
_cell.length_c   1.000
_cell.angle_alpha   90.00
_cell.angle_beta   90.00
_cell.angle_gamma   90.00
#
_symmetry.space_group_name_H-M   'P 1'
#
loop_
_entity.id
_entity.type
_entity.pdbx_description
1 polymer ?
#
loop_
_entity_poly.entity_id
_entity_poly.type
_entity_poly.pdbx_seq_one_letter_code
_entity_poly.pdbx_strand_id
1 'polypeptide(L)'
;MTDEPLASDNLAIDSIVPEKRVVVVWEEIDIKVYTRGSGLSYGWSTNHGTLIGEDSVTVRYWACPTCTGLNTIECKVSNEYGTVSDTVMIKVL
;
A
#
# COMPACT_ATOMS: atom_id res chain seq x y z
N MET A 1 28.57 -23.43 17.82
CA MET A 1 27.88 -22.15 17.63
C MET A 1 26.54 -22.50 17.04
N THR A 2 25.50 -22.53 17.88
CA THR A 2 24.14 -22.87 17.46
C THR A 2 23.62 -21.70 16.64
N ASP A 3 23.30 -21.95 15.38
CA ASP A 3 22.48 -21.05 14.57
C ASP A 3 21.13 -20.96 15.28
N GLU A 4 20.91 -19.90 16.05
CA GLU A 4 19.56 -19.59 16.50
C GLU A 4 18.73 -19.34 15.24
N PRO A 5 17.51 -19.88 15.14
CA PRO A 5 16.64 -19.53 14.02
C PRO A 5 16.48 -18.02 14.05
N LEU A 6 16.86 -17.34 12.95
CA LEU A 6 16.72 -15.91 12.79
C LEU A 6 15.34 -15.51 13.34
N ALA A 7 15.35 -14.74 14.42
CA ALA A 7 14.12 -14.32 15.08
C ALA A 7 13.22 -13.70 14.01
N SER A 8 12.00 -14.22 13.85
CA SER A 8 11.05 -13.63 12.92
C SER A 8 10.79 -12.19 13.36
N ASP A 9 11.02 -11.23 12.47
CA ASP A 9 10.77 -9.82 12.70
C ASP A 9 9.27 -9.47 12.68
N ASN A 10 8.38 -10.47 12.59
CA ASN A 10 6.93 -10.30 12.63
C ASN A 10 6.44 -9.32 11.53
N LEU A 11 7.09 -9.40 10.35
CA LEU A 11 6.76 -8.63 9.16
C LEU A 11 5.29 -8.83 8.80
N ALA A 12 4.51 -7.75 8.83
CA ALA A 12 3.09 -7.80 8.51
C ALA A 12 2.56 -6.44 8.04
N ILE A 13 1.53 -6.47 7.21
CA ILE A 13 0.62 -5.35 6.99
C ILE A 13 -0.56 -5.55 7.93
N ASP A 14 -0.79 -4.60 8.83
CA ASP A 14 -1.94 -4.63 9.75
C ASP A 14 -3.18 -4.03 9.10
N SER A 15 -3.03 -2.96 8.31
CA SER A 15 -4.12 -2.36 7.55
C SER A 15 -3.63 -1.40 6.47
N ILE A 16 -4.45 -1.21 5.44
CA ILE A 16 -4.34 -0.12 4.46
C ILE A 16 -5.56 0.79 4.62
N VAL A 17 -5.32 2.07 4.91
CA VAL A 17 -6.35 3.05 5.28
C VAL A 17 -6.31 4.22 4.30
N PRO A 18 -7.25 4.27 3.35
CA PRO A 18 -7.45 5.44 2.51
C PRO A 18 -8.29 6.49 3.24
N GLU A 19 -8.09 7.77 2.93
CA GLU A 19 -8.95 8.85 3.43
C GLU A 19 -10.42 8.64 3.07
N LYS A 20 -10.68 8.12 1.85
CA LYS A 20 -12.01 7.80 1.35
C LYS A 20 -11.98 6.51 0.55
N ARG A 21 -13.07 5.72 0.62
CA ARG A 21 -13.26 4.53 -0.24
C ARG A 21 -14.11 4.80 -1.47
N VAL A 22 -14.77 5.96 -1.51
CA VAL A 22 -15.57 6.42 -2.64
C VAL A 22 -15.12 7.85 -2.94
N VAL A 23 -14.64 8.08 -4.16
CA VAL A 23 -14.14 9.38 -4.64
C VAL A 23 -14.74 9.68 -6.02
N VAL A 24 -14.71 10.94 -6.43
CA VAL A 24 -15.08 11.32 -7.80
C VAL A 24 -13.85 11.43 -8.69
N VAL A 25 -14.04 11.37 -10.01
CA VAL A 25 -12.97 11.73 -10.96
C VAL A 25 -12.31 13.07 -10.61
N TRP A 26 -11.00 13.16 -10.83
CA TRP A 26 -10.10 14.26 -10.50
C TRP A 26 -9.78 14.46 -9.01
N GLU A 27 -10.40 13.69 -8.11
CA GLU A 27 -10.08 13.77 -6.69
C GLU A 27 -8.72 13.13 -6.39
N GLU A 28 -8.00 13.73 -5.44
CA GLU A 28 -6.77 13.18 -4.85
C GLU A 28 -7.05 12.79 -3.40
N ILE A 29 -6.59 11.61 -3.00
CA ILE A 29 -6.66 11.15 -1.61
C ILE A 29 -5.32 10.58 -1.17
N ASP A 30 -5.02 10.70 0.12
CA ASP A 30 -3.90 9.99 0.71
C ASP A 30 -4.33 8.58 1.16
N ILE A 31 -3.43 7.61 0.98
CA ILE A 31 -3.60 6.21 1.39
C ILE A 31 -2.40 5.82 2.24
N LYS A 32 -2.67 5.40 3.48
CA LYS A 32 -1.63 5.05 4.46
C LYS A 32 -1.63 3.56 4.76
N VAL A 33 -0.45 2.94 4.81
CA VAL A 33 -0.28 1.58 5.32
C VAL A 33 0.18 1.60 6.78
N TYR A 34 -0.32 0.65 7.57
CA TYR A 34 0.14 0.35 8.92
C TYR A 34 0.78 -1.02 8.94
N THR A 35 2.02 -1.10 9.41
CA THR A 35 2.86 -2.30 9.32
C THR A 35 3.60 -2.59 10.62
N ARG A 36 4.04 -3.83 10.75
CA ARG A 36 4.98 -4.30 11.77
C ARG A 36 6.21 -4.91 11.11
N GLY A 37 7.32 -4.86 11.85
CA GLY A 37 8.66 -5.23 11.41
C GLY A 37 9.63 -4.06 11.45
N SER A 38 10.88 -4.35 11.15
CA SER A 38 12.03 -3.45 11.09
C SER A 38 12.65 -3.46 9.69
N GLY A 39 13.40 -2.42 9.35
CA GLY A 39 14.07 -2.30 8.05
C GLY A 39 13.13 -2.32 6.85
N LEU A 40 11.92 -1.78 7.00
CA LEU A 40 10.86 -1.88 6.00
C LEU A 40 11.13 -1.00 4.77
N SER A 41 10.92 -1.57 3.60
CA SER A 41 10.80 -0.90 2.31
C SER A 41 9.38 -1.09 1.77
N TYR A 42 8.87 -0.06 1.08
CA TYR A 42 7.51 -0.02 0.57
C TYR A 42 7.53 0.03 -0.95
N GLY A 43 6.50 -0.54 -1.56
CA GLY A 43 6.26 -0.47 -2.99
C GLY A 43 4.76 -0.46 -3.23
N TRP A 44 4.25 0.60 -3.86
CA TRP A 44 2.85 0.72 -4.20
C TRP A 44 2.63 0.56 -5.70
N SER A 45 1.49 -0.01 -6.07
CA SER A 45 1.03 -0.04 -7.45
C SER A 45 -0.48 0.09 -7.51
N THR A 46 -0.99 0.53 -8.67
CA THR A 46 -2.44 0.63 -8.92
C THR A 46 -2.77 0.12 -10.31
N ASN A 47 -3.92 -0.51 -10.48
CA ASN A 47 -4.41 -0.90 -11.81
C ASN A 47 -4.88 0.31 -12.65
N HIS A 48 -5.32 1.38 -11.98
CA HIS A 48 -5.82 2.60 -12.59
C HIS A 48 -5.48 3.82 -11.73
N GLY A 49 -5.25 4.97 -12.38
CA GLY A 49 -4.92 6.23 -11.72
C GLY A 49 -3.42 6.44 -11.63
N THR A 50 -3.01 7.41 -10.82
CA THR A 50 -1.59 7.72 -10.59
C THR A 50 -1.31 7.72 -9.10
N LEU A 51 -0.15 7.19 -8.74
CA LEU A 51 0.38 7.21 -7.39
C LEU A 51 1.58 8.15 -7.30
N ILE A 52 1.70 8.87 -6.19
CA ILE A 52 2.88 9.70 -5.86
C ILE A 52 3.41 9.27 -4.49
N GLY A 53 4.71 8.98 -4.42
CA GLY A 53 5.35 8.44 -3.22
C GLY A 53 5.19 6.92 -3.09
N GLU A 54 5.38 6.20 -4.20
CA GLU A 54 5.20 4.74 -4.28
C GLU A 54 6.18 3.93 -3.40
N ASP A 55 7.16 4.57 -2.79
CA ASP A 55 8.15 4.00 -1.87
C ASP A 55 7.97 4.44 -0.40
N SER A 56 6.82 5.05 -0.08
CA SER A 56 6.52 5.64 1.24
C SER A 56 5.46 4.87 2.03
N VAL A 57 5.38 5.16 3.34
CA VAL A 57 4.28 4.70 4.22
C VAL A 57 2.92 5.28 3.81
N THR A 58 2.93 6.44 3.14
CA THR A 58 1.73 7.10 2.63
C THR A 58 1.95 7.45 1.18
N VAL A 59 1.00 7.04 0.34
CA VAL A 59 0.98 7.34 -1.09
C VAL A 59 -0.22 8.24 -1.39
N ARG A 60 -0.05 9.17 -2.32
CA ARG A 60 -1.17 9.95 -2.86
C ARG A 60 -1.72 9.26 -4.09
N TYR A 61 -3.03 9.03 -4.10
CA TYR A 61 -3.76 8.47 -5.21
C TYR A 61 -4.55 9.56 -5.95
N TRP A 62 -4.39 9.63 -7.26
CA TRP A 62 -5.18 10.50 -8.14
C TRP A 62 -6.16 9.69 -9.00
N ALA A 63 -7.45 9.98 -8.85
CA ALA A 63 -8.54 9.38 -9.61
C ALA A 63 -8.62 10.00 -11.02
N CYS A 64 -7.94 9.39 -11.99
CA CYS A 64 -7.91 9.90 -13.36
C CYS A 64 -9.32 9.95 -14.02
N PRO A 65 -9.50 10.70 -15.12
CA PRO A 65 -10.82 10.90 -15.73
C PRO A 65 -11.43 9.63 -16.33
N THR A 66 -10.59 8.67 -16.70
CA THR A 66 -10.98 7.37 -17.25
C THR A 66 -10.92 6.25 -16.20
N CYS A 67 -10.81 6.60 -14.92
CA CYS A 67 -10.63 5.66 -13.82
C CYS A 67 -11.94 5.29 -13.12
N THR A 68 -13.11 5.68 -13.64
CA THR A 68 -14.42 5.30 -13.09
C THR A 68 -14.55 3.78 -12.99
N GLY A 69 -14.91 3.28 -11.82
CA GLY A 69 -14.86 1.85 -11.56
C GLY A 69 -14.32 1.53 -10.18
N LEU A 70 -13.94 0.27 -9.99
CA LEU A 70 -13.28 -0.19 -8.77
C LEU A 70 -11.79 -0.30 -9.05
N ASN A 71 -11.01 0.57 -8.41
CA ASN A 71 -9.57 0.63 -8.60
C ASN A 71 -8.90 -0.08 -7.43
N THR A 72 -7.96 -0.96 -7.75
CA THR A 72 -7.22 -1.77 -6.78
C THR A 72 -5.84 -1.16 -6.63
N ILE A 73 -5.53 -0.75 -5.41
CA ILE A 73 -4.20 -0.29 -5.02
C ILE A 73 -3.57 -1.39 -4.17
N GLU A 74 -2.40 -1.86 -4.58
CA GLU A 74 -1.60 -2.85 -3.85
C GLU A 74 -0.43 -2.17 -3.13
N CYS A 75 -0.21 -2.54 -1.88
CA CYS A 75 1.01 -2.22 -1.13
C CYS A 75 1.81 -3.49 -0.92
N LYS A 76 3.08 -3.46 -1.31
CA LYS A 76 4.09 -4.48 -1.04
C LYS A 76 5.07 -3.94 -0.01
N VAL A 77 5.30 -4.70 1.06
CA VAL A 77 6.23 -4.33 2.13
C VAL A 77 7.27 -5.42 2.29
N SER A 78 8.55 -5.04 2.26
CA SER A 78 9.68 -5.97 2.28
C SER A 78 10.74 -5.57 3.28
N ASN A 79 11.42 -6.56 3.85
CA ASN A 79 12.65 -6.40 4.64
C ASN A 79 13.57 -7.61 4.40
N GLU A 80 14.62 -7.76 5.23
CA GLU A 80 15.56 -8.89 5.10
C GLU A 80 14.92 -10.27 5.36
N TYR A 81 13.76 -10.33 6.02
CA TYR A 81 13.03 -11.56 6.37
C TYR A 81 12.01 -11.97 5.31
N GLY A 82 11.68 -11.09 4.35
CA GLY A 82 10.81 -11.44 3.23
C GLY A 82 9.94 -10.29 2.75
N THR A 83 8.80 -10.66 2.14
CA THR A 83 7.84 -9.73 1.56
C THR A 83 6.41 -10.15 1.85
N VAL A 84 5.58 -9.19 2.23
CA VAL A 84 4.11 -9.31 2.31
C VAL A 84 3.45 -8.29 1.38
N SER A 85 2.25 -8.59 0.89
CA SER A 85 1.42 -7.61 0.18
C SER A 85 -0.04 -7.68 0.61
N ASP A 86 -0.73 -6.55 0.48
CA ASP A 86 -2.17 -6.44 0.69
C ASP A 86 -2.73 -5.35 -0.24
N THR A 87 -4.06 -5.34 -0.41
CA THR A 87 -4.75 -4.45 -1.34
C THR A 87 -5.85 -3.64 -0.67
N VAL A 88 -6.10 -2.45 -1.20
CA VAL A 88 -7.29 -1.67 -0.90
C VAL A 88 -8.01 -1.31 -2.18
N MET A 89 -9.34 -1.31 -2.14
CA MET A 89 -10.18 -0.92 -3.26
C MET A 89 -10.77 0.47 -3.06
N ILE A 90 -10.70 1.29 -4.10
CA ILE A 90 -11.28 2.64 -4.16
C ILE A 90 -12.31 2.65 -5.28
N LYS A 91 -13.56 2.99 -4.92
CA LYS A 91 -14.63 3.19 -5.89
C LYS A 91 -14.54 4.61 -6.43
N VAL A 92 -14.27 4.75 -7.73
CA VAL A 92 -14.32 6.04 -8.42
C VAL A 92 -15.66 6.18 -9.14
N LEU A 93 -16.33 7.32 -8.89
CA LEU A 93 -17.58 7.74 -9.51
C LEU A 93 -17.33 8.67 -10.69
#